data_AF-A0A2T3YQH0-F1
#
_entry.id   AF-A0A2T3YQH0-F1
#
_cell.length_a   1.000
_cell.length_b   1.000
_cell.length_c   1.000
_cell.angle_alpha   90.00
_cell.angle_beta   90.00
_cell.angle_gamma   90.00
#
_symmetry.space_group_name_H-M   'P 1'
#
loop_
_entity.id
_entity.type
_entity.pdbx_description
1 polymer ?
#
loop_
_entity_poly.entity_id
_entity_poly.type
_entity_poly.pdbx_seq_one_letter_code
_entity_poly.pdbx_strand_id
1 'polypeptide(L)' 'MAGSNVTGLPKETEVGVKRFADFDLAGKSFIVTGGARGLGLALAEALVEAGVYCLDWLPELDPEW' A
#
# COMPACT_ATOMS: atom_id res chain seq x y z
N MET A 1 16.54 -25.56 13.59
CA MET A 1 15.15 -25.74 13.14
C MET A 1 14.41 -24.41 13.30
N ALA A 2 13.40 -24.16 12.46
CA ALA A 2 12.79 -22.86 12.08
C ALA A 2 13.65 -22.04 11.11
N GLY A 3 13.22 -21.60 9.94
CA GLY A 3 11.94 -21.68 9.23
C GLY A 3 12.08 -20.67 8.08
N SER A 4 12.12 -21.15 6.84
CA SER A 4 12.35 -20.33 5.64
C SER A 4 11.13 -19.47 5.37
N ASN A 5 11.22 -18.15 5.60
CA ASN A 5 10.21 -17.20 5.15
C ASN A 5 10.66 -16.54 3.84
N VAL A 6 9.71 -16.52 2.93
CA VAL A 6 9.79 -16.25 1.49
C VAL A 6 10.56 -14.97 1.17
N THR A 7 11.38 -15.06 0.12
CA THR A 7 12.21 -14.03 -0.50
C THR A 7 11.61 -12.62 -0.49
N GLY A 8 12.39 -11.69 0.07
CA GLY A 8 12.29 -10.27 -0.24
C GLY A 8 11.96 -9.38 0.96
N LEU A 9 13.00 -9.02 1.73
CA LEU A 9 13.28 -7.67 2.21
C LEU A 9 14.61 -7.73 3.00
N PRO A 10 15.60 -6.85 2.73
CA PRO A 10 16.84 -6.82 3.48
C PRO A 10 16.56 -6.57 4.96
N LYS A 11 17.03 -7.49 5.81
CA LYS A 11 16.97 -7.40 7.26
C LYS A 11 18.03 -6.41 7.73
N GLU A 12 17.75 -5.11 7.61
CA GLU A 12 18.34 -3.99 8.37
C GLU A 12 17.92 -2.66 7.73
N THR A 13 16.69 -2.22 8.03
CA THR A 13 16.35 -0.80 7.96
C THR A 13 16.22 -0.33 9.39
N GLU A 14 17.14 0.54 9.83
CA GLU A 14 17.02 1.26 11.11
C GLU A 14 15.72 2.08 11.09
N VAL A 15 14.68 1.54 11.73
CA VAL A 15 13.43 2.24 12.00
C VAL A 15 13.74 3.31 13.05
N GLY A 16 13.94 4.56 12.62
CA GLY A 16 14.10 5.68 13.58
C GLY A 16 14.84 6.94 13.11
N VAL A 17 15.56 6.95 11.98
CA VAL A 17 16.42 8.11 11.64
C VAL A 17 15.77 9.09 10.64
N LYS A 18 14.77 8.67 9.86
CA LYS A 18 14.00 9.57 8.99
C LYS A 18 12.55 9.58 9.44
N ARG A 19 12.01 10.77 9.73
CA ARG A 19 10.63 11.00 10.21
C ARG A 19 9.53 10.44 9.29
N PHE A 20 9.91 9.98 8.10
CA PHE A 20 9.06 9.35 7.08
C PHE A 20 9.66 8.07 6.48
N ALA A 21 10.68 7.44 7.11
CA ALA A 21 11.27 6.20 6.59
C ALA A 21 10.19 5.10 6.42
N ASP A 22 9.25 5.06 7.37
CA ASP A 22 8.14 4.11 7.37
C ASP A 22 7.10 4.39 6.26
N PHE A 23 7.18 5.57 5.63
CA PHE A 23 6.32 6.01 4.52
C PHE A 23 7.12 6.16 3.21
N ASP A 24 8.31 5.55 3.11
CA ASP A 24 9.00 5.45 1.83
C ASP A 24 8.28 4.41 0.94
N LEU A 25 7.49 4.93 0.01
CA LEU A 25 6.70 4.13 -0.93
C LEU A 25 7.45 3.88 -2.24
N ALA A 26 8.66 4.44 -2.42
CA ALA A 26 9.38 4.35 -3.67
C ALA A 26 9.68 2.90 -4.06
N GLY A 27 9.31 2.54 -5.29
CA GLY A 27 9.55 1.20 -5.84
C GLY A 27 8.69 0.09 -5.23
N LYS A 28 7.63 0.43 -4.49
CA LYS A 28 6.66 -0.53 -3.95
C LYS A 28 5.36 -0.49 -4.75
N SER A 29 4.67 -1.62 -4.85
CA SER A 29 3.34 -1.72 -5.48
C SER A 29 2.30 -2.09 -4.44
N PHE A 30 1.13 -1.45 -4.49
CA PHE A 30 0.04 -1.66 -3.52
C PHE A 30 -1.21 -2.20 -4.22
N ILE A 31 -1.96 -3.04 -3.51
CA ILE A 31 -3.30 -3.49 -3.90
C ILE A 31 -4.25 -3.10 -2.78
N VAL A 32 -5.30 -2.34 -3.12
CA VAL A 32 -6.36 -1.96 -2.18
C VAL A 32 -7.64 -2.67 -2.58
N THR A 33 -8.11 -3.59 -1.73
CA THR A 33 -9.44 -4.18 -1.89
C THR A 33 -10.51 -3.22 -1.38
N GLY A 34 -11.66 -3.13 -2.04
CA GLY A 34 -12.71 -2.18 -1.64
C GLY A 34 -12.39 -0.73 -2.02
N GLY A 35 -11.55 -0.52 -3.04
CA GLY A 35 -11.02 0.79 -3.43
C GLY A 35 -11.98 1.70 -4.20
N ALA A 36 -13.22 1.29 -4.46
CA ALA A 36 -14.16 2.11 -5.23
C ALA A 36 -14.86 3.21 -4.41
N ARG A 37 -14.81 3.14 -3.06
CA ARG A 37 -15.46 4.09 -2.15
C ARG A 37 -14.90 4.02 -0.75
N GLY A 38 -15.36 4.94 0.11
CA GLY A 38 -15.14 4.82 1.55
C GLY A 38 -13.66 4.93 1.94
N LEU A 39 -13.29 4.22 3.00
CA LEU A 39 -11.90 4.17 3.47
C LEU A 39 -10.94 3.53 2.46
N GLY A 40 -11.42 2.60 1.63
CA GLY A 40 -10.59 1.98 0.60
C GLY A 40 -10.17 3.00 -0.47
N LEU A 41 -11.12 3.82 -0.94
CA LEU A 41 -10.80 4.91 -1.87
C LEU A 41 -9.84 5.92 -1.25
N ALA A 42 -10.13 6.40 -0.03
CA ALA A 42 -9.26 7.35 0.67
C ALA A 42 -7.82 6.81 0.87
N LEU A 43 -7.67 5.51 1.14
CA LEU A 43 -6.36 4.88 1.25
C LEU A 43 -5.67 4.77 -0.11
N ALA A 44 -6.39 4.42 -1.17
CA ALA A 44 -5.84 4.37 -2.52
C ALA A 44 -5.35 5.74 -2.99
N GLU A 45 -6.09 6.81 -2.70
CA GLU A 45 -5.68 8.19 -2.99
C GLU A 45 -4.38 8.57 -2.27
N ALA A 46 -4.22 8.16 -1.01
CA ALA A 46 -2.98 8.39 -0.25
C ALA A 46 -1.76 7.64 -0.84
N LEU A 47 -2.00 6.59 -1.64
CA LEU A 47 -0.96 5.74 -2.25
C LEU A 47 -0.70 6.07 -3.73
N VAL A 48 -1.42 7.03 -4.32
CA VAL A 48 -1.43 7.25 -5.79
C VAL A 48 -0.04 7.51 -6.36
N GLU A 49 0.78 8.31 -5.67
CA GLU A 49 2.14 8.66 -6.08
C GLU A 49 3.11 7.47 -6.07
N ALA A 50 2.78 6.40 -5.34
CA ALA A 50 3.57 5.18 -5.29
C ALA A 50 3.16 4.14 -6.35
N GLY A 51 1.98 4.31 -6.95
CA GLY A 51 1.34 3.30 -7.79
C GLY A 51 0.50 2.31 -6.96
N VAL A 52 -0.79 2.26 -7.28
CA VAL A 52 -1.77 1.42 -6.59
C VAL A 52 -2.76 0.78 -7.57
N TYR A 53 -3.19 -0.44 -7.26
CA TYR A 53 -4.26 -1.14 -7.97
C TYR A 53 -5.47 -1.28 -7.05
N CYS A 54 -6.63 -0.78 -7.48
CA CYS A 54 -7.89 -0.97 -6.78
C CYS A 54 -8.59 -2.24 -7.25
N LEU A 55 -8.94 -3.12 -6.31
CA LEU A 55 -9.66 -4.37 -6.53
C LEU A 55 -11.02 -4.26 -5.85
N ASP A 56 -12.06 -4.08 -6.63
CA ASP A 56 -13.40 -3.84 -6.12
C ASP A 56 -14.43 -4.67 -6.88
N TRP A 57 -15.58 -4.90 -6.23
CA TRP A 57 -16.74 -5.52 -6.86
C TRP A 57 -17.55 -4.49 -7.65
N LEU A 58 -17.49 -3.20 -7.27
CA LEU A 58 -18.07 -2.12 -8.03
C LEU A 58 -17.21 -1.86 -9.28
N PRO A 59 -17.82 -1.79 -10.47
CA PRO A 59 -17.08 -1.53 -11.72
C PRO A 59 -16.60 -0.08 -11.82
N GLU A 60 -17.22 0.84 -11.08
CA GLU A 60 -17.00 2.28 -11.14
C GLU A 60 -16.85 2.85 -9.72
N LEU A 61 -16.12 3.96 -9.62
CA LEU A 61 -15.94 4.70 -8.37
C LEU A 61 -17.27 5.34 -7.94
N ASP A 62 -17.50 5.45 -6.63
CA ASP A 62 -18.64 6.18 -6.08
C ASP A 62 -18.40 7.69 -6.21
N PRO A 63 -19.19 8.42 -7.01
CA PRO A 63 -18.97 9.84 -7.27
C PRO A 63 -19.34 10.76 -6.10
N GLU A 64 -20.01 10.24 -5.06
CA GLU A 64 -20.44 11.01 -3.88
C GLU A 64 -19.48 10.89 -2.69
N TRP A 65 -18.40 10.13 -2.82
CA TRP A 65 -17.37 9.97 -1.79
C TRP A 65 -16.24 11.01 -1.91
#